data_AF-A0ABD5FLH1-F1
#
_entry.id   AF-A0ABD5FLH1-F1
#
_cell.length_a   1.000
_cell.length_b   1.000
_cell.length_c   1.000
_cell.angle_alpha   90.00
_cell.angle_beta   90.00
_cell.angle_gamma   90.00
#
_symmetry.space_group_name_H-M   'P 1'
#
loop_
_entity.id
_entity.type
_entity.pdbx_description
1 polymer ?
#
loop_
_entity_poly.entity_id
_entity_poly.type
_entity_poly.pdbx_seq_one_letter_code
_entity_poly.pdbx_strand_id
1 'polypeptide(L)' 'MNQEQVLDRLREELTMPFFEAKLEDKEYSEEDYQQVKADLVKYFDDYVRNVEN' A
#
# COMPACT_ATOMS: atom_id res chain seq x y z
N MET A 1 9.35 -10.67 -4.22
CA MET A 1 8.73 -10.44 -2.90
C MET A 1 7.33 -10.97 -3.00
N ASN A 2 6.91 -11.84 -2.09
CA ASN A 2 5.54 -12.35 -2.14
C ASN A 2 4.55 -11.31 -1.57
N GLN A 3 3.26 -11.62 -1.69
CA GLN A 3 2.19 -10.75 -1.20
C GLN A 3 2.31 -10.40 0.29
N GLU A 4 2.62 -11.39 1.15
CA GLU A 4 2.72 -11.17 2.60
C GLU A 4 3.85 -10.20 2.95
N GLN A 5 5.01 -10.36 2.33
CA GLN A 5 6.16 -9.47 2.50
C GLN A 5 5.84 -8.03 2.08
N VAL A 6 5.09 -7.85 0.99
CA VAL A 6 4.64 -6.53 0.55
C VAL A 6 3.71 -5.90 1.59
N LEU A 7 2.74 -6.66 2.11
CA LEU A 7 1.81 -6.17 3.12
C LEU A 7 2.52 -5.81 4.43
N ASP A 8 3.42 -6.64 4.92
CA ASP A 8 4.19 -6.39 6.14
C ASP A 8 5.05 -5.13 6.02
N ARG A 9 5.74 -4.97 4.88
CA ARG A 9 6.56 -3.78 4.62
C ARG A 9 5.71 -2.51 4.51
N LEU A 10 4.54 -2.56 3.86
CA LEU A 10 3.62 -1.43 3.81
C LEU A 10 3.11 -1.04 5.20
N ARG A 11 2.80 -2.00 6.07
CA ARG A 11 2.38 -1.74 7.46
C ARG A 11 3.46 -1.00 8.24
N GLU A 12 4.72 -1.43 8.09
CA GLU A 12 5.86 -0.79 8.75
C GLU A 12 6.14 0.61 8.18
N GLU A 13 6.32 0.72 6.86
CA GLU A 13 6.74 1.98 6.23
C GLU A 13 5.68 3.08 6.33
N LEU A 14 4.40 2.71 6.31
CA LEU A 14 3.30 3.67 6.44
C LEU A 14 2.81 3.83 7.87
N THR A 15 3.44 3.16 8.84
CA THR A 15 3.03 3.15 10.26
C THR A 15 1.57 2.75 10.47
N MET A 16 1.08 1.81 9.65
CA MET A 16 -0.29 1.31 9.68
C MET A 16 -0.33 -0.17 10.07
N PRO A 17 -0.23 -0.53 11.35
CA PRO A 17 -0.10 -1.92 11.80
C PRO A 17 -1.32 -2.80 11.47
N PHE A 18 -2.50 -2.19 11.28
CA PHE A 18 -3.75 -2.88 10.93
C PHE A 18 -4.11 -2.74 9.45
N PHE A 19 -3.16 -2.32 8.61
CA PHE A 19 -3.41 -2.24 7.18
C PHE A 19 -3.61 -3.64 6.59
N GLU A 20 -4.75 -3.81 5.91
CA GLU A 20 -5.10 -5.01 5.18
C GLU A 20 -5.55 -4.60 3.77
N ALA A 21 -4.95 -5.22 2.76
CA ALA A 21 -5.33 -5.02 1.37
C ALA A 21 -5.35 -6.36 0.64
N LYS A 22 -6.28 -6.49 -0.31
CA LYS A 22 -6.27 -7.61 -1.26
C LYS A 22 -5.33 -7.26 -2.40
N LEU A 23 -4.14 -7.81 -2.34
CA LEU A 23 -3.15 -7.78 -3.41
C LEU A 23 -3.24 -9.08 -4.23
N GLU A 24 -2.71 -9.05 -5.45
CA GLU A 24 -2.59 -10.24 -6.28
C GLU A 24 -1.57 -11.21 -5.67
N ASP A 25 -1.87 -12.51 -5.74
CA ASP A 25 -0.92 -13.55 -5.37
C ASP A 25 0.09 -13.74 -6.51
N LYS A 26 1.17 -12.95 -6.46
CA LYS A 26 2.29 -12.98 -7.40
C LYS A 26 3.60 -12.57 -6.73
N GLU A 27 4.69 -12.79 -7.44
CA GLU A 27 5.98 -12.22 -7.08
C GLU A 27 6.06 -10.76 -7.53
N TYR A 28 6.32 -9.88 -6.57
CA TYR A 28 6.54 -8.45 -6.76
C TYR A 28 8.03 -8.15 -6.87
N SER A 29 8.40 -7.36 -7.88
CA SER A 29 9.68 -6.67 -7.93
C SER A 29 9.68 -5.44 -7.00
N GLU A 30 10.84 -4.81 -6.80
CA GLU A 30 10.91 -3.53 -6.06
C GLU A 30 10.12 -2.43 -6.79
N GLU A 31 10.13 -2.43 -8.13
CA GLU A 31 9.36 -1.47 -8.92
C GLU A 31 7.85 -1.64 -8.69
N ASP A 32 7.36 -2.89 -8.70
CA ASP A 32 5.95 -3.18 -8.39
C ASP A 32 5.58 -2.73 -6.99
N TYR A 33 6.46 -2.97 -6.00
CA TYR A 33 6.25 -2.52 -4.63
C TYR A 33 6.12 -1.00 -4.52
N GLN A 34 7.04 -0.26 -5.16
CA GLN A 34 7.01 1.21 -5.14
C GLN A 34 5.74 1.75 -5.80
N GLN A 35 5.27 1.10 -6.87
CA GLN A 35 4.01 1.45 -7.52
C GLN A 35 2.81 1.22 -6.59
N VAL A 36 2.71 0.04 -5.95
CA VAL A 36 1.65 -0.27 -4.98
C VAL A 36 1.62 0.76 -3.85
N LYS A 37 2.79 1.13 -3.32
CA LYS A 37 2.91 2.15 -2.27
C LYS A 37 2.42 3.51 -2.75
N ALA A 38 2.84 3.95 -3.93
CA ALA A 38 2.45 5.24 -4.50
C ALA A 38 0.93 5.33 -4.72
N ASP A 39 0.33 4.27 -5.26
CA ASP A 39 -1.11 4.20 -5.49
C ASP A 39 -1.90 4.25 -4.18
N LEU A 40 -1.40 3.57 -3.14
CA LEU A 40 -2.01 3.58 -1.82
C LEU A 40 -1.96 4.97 -1.15
N VAL A 41 -0.79 5.62 -1.17
CA VAL A 41 -0.64 6.97 -0.60
C VAL A 41 -1.53 7.97 -1.34
N LYS A 42 -1.59 7.88 -2.66
CA LYS A 42 -2.48 8.72 -3.47
C LYS A 42 -3.95 8.49 -3.12
N TYR A 43 -4.37 7.23 -2.98
CA TYR A 43 -5.73 6.90 -2.57
C TYR A 43 -6.10 7.53 -1.21
N PHE A 44 -5.18 7.49 -0.24
CA PHE A 44 -5.39 8.15 1.05
C PHE A 44 -5.48 9.67 0.92
N ASP A 45 -4.56 10.30 0.19
CA ASP A 45 -4.57 11.75 -0.02
C ASP A 45 -5.87 12.22 -0.69
N ASP A 46 -6.30 11.51 -1.74
CA ASP A 46 -7.55 11.81 -2.45
C ASP A 46 -8.77 11.61 -1.55
N TYR A 47 -8.77 10.56 -0.71
CA TYR A 47 -9.85 10.32 0.26
C TYR A 47 -9.93 11.42 1.31
N VAL A 48 -8.81 11.80 1.94
CA VAL A 48 -8.76 12.87 2.95
C VAL A 48 -9.20 14.21 2.35
N ARG A 49 -8.70 14.56 1.15
CA ARG A 49 -9.06 15.81 0.48
C ARG A 49 -10.53 15.87 0.07
N ASN A 50 -11.16 14.75 -0.26
CA ASN A 50 -12.58 14.71 -0.57
C ASN A 50 -13.49 14.80 0.66
N VAL A 51 -12.99 14.53 1.87
CA VAL A 51 -13.77 14.63 3.12
C VAL A 51 -13.79 16.06 3.69
N GLU A 52 -12.84 16.92 3.29
CA GLU A 52 -12.77 18.33 3.71
C GLU A 52 -13.60 19.30 2.82
N ASN A 53 -14.38 18.80 1.85
CA ASN A 53 -15.25 19.62 0.97
C ASN A 53 -16.75 19.50 1.31
#